data_AF-A0A846AAS2-F1
#
_entry.id   AF-A0A846AAS2-F1
#
_cell.length_a   1.000
_cell.length_b   1.000
_cell.length_c   1.000
_cell.angle_alpha   90.00
_cell.angle_beta   90.00
_cell.angle_gamma   90.00
#
_symmetry.space_group_name_H-M   'P 1'
#
loop_
_entity.id
_entity.type
_entity.pdbx_description
1 polymer ?
#
loop_
_entity_poly.entity_id
_entity_poly.type
_entity_poly.pdbx_seq_one_letter_code
_entity_poly.pdbx_strand_id
1 'polypeptide(L)'
;MKCVKCNTDNNLQERTEAGGRCKNCNHPFVFDPQAGSKFTDKFFKNYIQNISSENTFFFTPKQLWYLIDKRLGSKNITPFKYLFGLNFLLTIVGGIGGAMGFYFLLPIIAFVILITYLIWGSQAKQFKTENRINFAR
;
A
#
# COMPACT_ATOMS: atom_id res chain seq x y z
N MET A 1 23.90 9.83 -0.19
CA MET A 1 22.74 10.65 -0.56
C MET A 1 23.05 12.13 -0.44
N LYS A 2 22.35 12.96 -1.22
CA LYS A 2 22.64 14.38 -1.36
C LYS A 2 21.79 15.19 -0.38
N CYS A 3 22.40 16.12 0.36
CA CYS A 3 21.70 16.95 1.34
C CYS A 3 20.73 17.90 0.65
N VAL A 4 19.49 17.99 1.16
CA VAL A 4 18.44 18.86 0.62
C VAL A 4 18.72 20.35 0.81
N LYS A 5 19.50 20.70 1.85
CA LYS A 5 19.81 22.08 2.24
C LYS A 5 21.05 22.63 1.54
N CYS A 6 22.18 21.91 1.58
CA CYS A 6 23.46 22.37 1.03
C CYS A 6 23.91 21.66 -0.24
N ASN A 7 23.14 20.71 -0.77
CA ASN A 7 23.47 19.91 -1.95
C ASN A 7 24.78 19.09 -1.87
N THR A 8 25.45 19.05 -0.71
CA THR A 8 26.62 18.20 -0.49
C THR A 8 26.24 16.72 -0.59
N ASP A 9 27.03 15.93 -1.32
CA ASP A 9 26.92 14.48 -1.31
C ASP A 9 27.54 13.92 -0.03
N ASN A 10 26.80 13.02 0.62
CA ASN A 10 27.23 12.33 1.82
C ASN A 10 27.17 10.83 1.55
N ASN A 11 28.26 10.09 1.78
CA ASN A 11 28.24 8.64 1.67
C ASN A 11 27.57 8.01 2.91
N LEU A 12 27.54 6.68 3.04
CA LEU A 12 26.97 6.03 4.24
C LEU A 12 27.80 6.33 5.48
N GLN A 13 29.11 6.08 5.40
CA GLN A 13 30.04 6.20 6.52
C GLN A 13 30.03 7.61 7.13
N GLU A 14 30.13 8.65 6.30
CA GLU A 14 30.09 10.06 6.71
C GLU A 14 28.80 10.42 7.44
N ARG A 15 27.67 9.81 7.07
CA ARG A 15 26.40 10.04 7.75
C ARG A 15 26.35 9.30 9.07
N THR A 16 26.86 8.08 9.14
CA THR A 16 26.93 7.30 10.39
C THR A 16 27.84 7.99 11.40
N GLU A 17 29.00 8.46 10.97
CA GLU A 17 29.95 9.23 11.80
C GLU A 17 29.34 10.56 12.28
N ALA A 18 28.54 11.22 11.44
CA ALA A 18 27.82 12.45 11.79
C ALA A 18 26.46 12.19 12.50
N GLY A 19 26.15 10.96 12.91
CA GLY A 19 24.91 10.64 13.63
C GLY A 19 23.63 10.85 12.83
N GLY A 20 23.63 10.52 11.54
CA GLY A 20 22.50 10.71 10.63
C GLY A 20 22.36 12.14 10.09
N ARG A 21 23.45 12.93 10.10
CA ARG A 21 23.45 14.34 9.69
C ARG A 21 24.38 14.58 8.51
N CYS A 22 24.20 15.71 7.84
CA CYS A 22 25.09 16.11 6.75
C CYS A 22 26.46 16.57 7.29
N LYS A 23 27.55 16.06 6.72
CA LYS A 23 28.93 16.41 7.08
C LYS A 23 29.28 17.90 6.94
N ASN A 24 28.57 18.63 6.07
CA ASN A 24 28.87 20.04 5.78
C ASN A 24 27.97 21.00 6.58
N CYS A 25 26.65 20.88 6.45
CA CYS A 25 25.71 21.82 7.06
C CYS A 25 25.06 21.32 8.36
N ASN A 26 25.45 20.12 8.82
CA ASN A 26 24.91 19.45 9.99
C ASN A 26 23.36 19.33 10.01
N HIS A 27 22.74 19.35 8.83
CA HIS A 27 21.30 19.15 8.69
C HIS A 27 20.96 17.67 8.90
N PRO A 28 19.99 17.35 9.77
CA PRO A 28 19.57 15.96 9.99
C PRO A 28 18.86 15.43 8.75
N PHE A 29 19.15 14.19 8.40
CA PHE A 29 18.40 13.49 7.37
C PHE A 29 17.13 12.87 7.96
N VAL A 30 15.99 13.04 7.28
CA VAL A 30 14.71 12.49 7.74
C VAL A 30 14.50 11.08 7.19
N PHE A 31 14.80 10.88 5.91
CA PHE A 31 14.67 9.61 5.20
C PHE A 31 16.05 9.06 4.85
N ASP A 32 16.44 8.00 5.56
CA ASP A 32 17.63 7.20 5.26
C ASP A 32 17.25 5.80 4.77
N PRO A 33 17.60 5.41 3.53
CA PRO A 33 17.31 4.08 3.02
C PRO A 33 17.89 2.95 3.87
N GLN A 34 19.00 3.23 4.54
CA GLN A 34 19.76 2.25 5.32
C GLN A 34 19.20 2.11 6.74
N ALA A 35 18.42 3.10 7.19
CA ALA A 35 17.60 3.02 8.41
C ALA A 35 16.20 2.45 8.15
N GLY A 36 15.90 1.97 6.93
CA GLY A 36 14.64 1.30 6.59
C GLY A 36 13.61 2.16 5.86
N SER A 37 13.92 3.42 5.52
CA SER A 37 13.04 4.19 4.65
C SER A 37 13.14 3.73 3.19
N LYS A 38 12.09 3.91 2.39
CA LYS A 38 12.08 3.47 0.98
C LYS A 38 12.65 4.51 0.01
N PHE A 39 12.96 5.71 0.48
CA PHE A 39 13.35 6.85 -0.35
C PHE A 39 14.27 7.79 0.43
N THR A 40 14.81 8.81 -0.24
CA THR A 40 15.71 9.82 0.36
C THR A 40 15.03 11.18 0.45
N ASP A 41 15.55 12.08 1.28
CA ASP A 41 15.05 13.46 1.40
C ASP A 41 14.98 14.19 0.06
N LYS A 42 15.99 14.00 -0.80
CA LYS A 42 16.02 14.66 -2.11
C LYS A 42 14.97 14.08 -3.06
N PHE A 43 14.74 12.77 -3.01
CA PHE A 43 13.64 12.14 -3.73
C PHE A 43 12.29 12.71 -3.27
N PHE A 44 12.08 12.83 -1.96
CA PHE A 44 10.85 13.38 -1.41
C PHE A 44 10.63 14.85 -1.81
N LYS A 45 11.67 15.69 -1.77
CA LYS A 45 11.61 17.08 -2.24
C LYS A 45 11.22 17.17 -3.71
N ASN A 46 11.88 16.40 -4.59
CA ASN A 46 11.57 16.41 -6.01
C ASN A 46 10.15 15.94 -6.28
N TYR A 47 9.68 14.93 -5.53
CA TYR A 47 8.31 14.44 -5.63
C TYR A 47 7.28 15.52 -5.25
N ILE A 48 7.52 16.26 -4.17
CA ILE A 48 6.67 17.40 -3.80
C ILE A 48 6.68 18.45 -4.91
N GLN A 49 7.85 18.84 -5.42
CA GLN A 49 7.96 19.82 -6.50
C GLN A 49 7.20 19.41 -7.77
N ASN A 50 7.25 18.12 -8.11
CA ASN A 50 6.53 17.58 -9.26
C ASN A 50 5.01 17.58 -9.06
N ILE A 51 4.53 17.27 -7.84
CA ILE A 51 3.09 17.29 -7.53
C ILE A 51 2.57 18.71 -7.40
N SER A 52 3.37 19.63 -6.87
CA SER A 52 3.01 21.03 -6.71
C SER A 52 3.15 21.83 -7.99
N SER A 53 3.54 21.21 -9.13
CA SER A 53 3.86 21.89 -10.38
C SER A 53 4.77 23.09 -10.14
N GLU A 54 5.90 22.85 -9.48
CA GLU A 54 6.89 23.89 -9.12
C GLU A 54 6.34 24.97 -8.16
N ASN A 55 5.53 24.55 -7.17
CA ASN A 55 4.89 25.40 -6.16
C ASN A 55 3.72 26.26 -6.65
N THR A 56 3.07 25.89 -7.76
CA THR A 56 1.81 26.52 -8.15
C THR A 56 0.61 25.96 -7.37
N PHE A 57 0.69 24.72 -6.89
CA PHE A 57 -0.35 24.08 -6.08
C PHE A 57 0.11 23.84 -4.64
N PHE A 58 -0.65 24.37 -3.69
CA PHE A 58 -0.41 24.18 -2.26
C PHE A 58 -1.35 23.12 -1.70
N PHE A 59 -0.79 22.22 -0.90
CA PHE A 59 -1.55 21.16 -0.23
C PHE A 59 -1.41 21.32 1.27
N THR A 60 -2.51 21.08 1.98
CA THR A 60 -2.45 20.88 3.42
C THR A 60 -1.74 19.55 3.75
N PRO A 61 -1.09 19.43 4.92
CA PRO A 61 -0.49 18.17 5.34
C PRO A 61 -1.46 16.98 5.30
N LYS A 62 -2.75 17.23 5.63
CA LYS A 62 -3.82 16.22 5.56
C LYS A 62 -4.07 15.73 4.12
N GLN A 63 -4.13 16.64 3.15
CA GLN A 63 -4.32 16.29 1.73
C GLN A 63 -3.12 15.51 1.17
N LEU A 64 -1.90 15.93 1.52
CA LEU A 64 -0.68 15.24 1.09
C LEU A 64 -0.62 13.82 1.67
N TRP A 65 -0.92 13.67 2.96
CA TRP A 65 -0.95 12.36 3.61
C TRP A 65 -1.99 11.43 2.97
N TYR A 66 -3.21 11.92 2.73
CA TYR A 66 -4.26 11.14 2.05
C TYR A 66 -3.82 10.66 0.67
N LEU A 67 -3.17 11.52 -0.12
CA LEU A 67 -2.67 11.15 -1.45
C LEU A 67 -1.56 10.09 -1.37
N ILE A 68 -0.65 10.22 -0.41
CA ILE A 68 0.44 9.26 -0.19
C ILE A 68 -0.14 7.92 0.25
N ASP A 69 -1.04 7.89 1.23
CA ASP A 69 -1.67 6.67 1.74
C ASP A 69 -2.51 5.98 0.64
N LYS A 70 -3.25 6.75 -0.16
CA LYS A 70 -4.02 6.21 -1.29
C LYS A 70 -3.13 5.58 -2.37
N ARG A 71 -1.93 6.12 -2.61
CA ARG A 71 -0.99 5.60 -3.63
C ARG A 71 -0.14 4.43 -3.11
N LEU A 72 0.30 4.50 -1.86
CA LEU A 72 1.15 3.49 -1.22
C LEU A 72 0.34 2.35 -0.59
N GLY A 73 -0.92 2.59 -0.29
CA GLY A 73 -1.88 1.56 0.09
C GLY A 73 -1.88 0.51 -1.00
N SER A 74 -1.38 -0.68 -0.67
CA SER A 74 -1.34 -1.79 -1.60
C SER A 74 -2.71 -1.93 -2.23
N LYS A 75 -2.76 -1.95 -3.56
CA LYS A 75 -3.88 -2.60 -4.26
C LYS A 75 -3.80 -4.03 -3.77
N ASN A 76 -4.47 -4.33 -2.68
CA ASN A 76 -4.65 -5.68 -2.19
C ASN A 76 -5.30 -6.39 -3.36
N ILE A 77 -4.50 -7.14 -4.11
CA ILE A 77 -4.98 -8.11 -5.06
C ILE A 77 -5.70 -9.09 -4.15
N THR A 78 -7.00 -8.86 -4.01
CA THR A 78 -7.80 -9.62 -3.09
C THR A 78 -7.71 -11.07 -3.55
N PRO A 79 -7.32 -12.01 -2.67
CA PRO A 79 -7.29 -13.43 -3.00
C PRO A 79 -8.63 -13.93 -3.56
N PHE A 80 -9.70 -13.15 -3.36
CA PHE A 80 -10.98 -13.19 -4.04
C PHE A 80 -10.92 -13.45 -5.55
N LYS A 81 -10.06 -12.78 -6.33
CA LYS A 81 -10.02 -12.98 -7.79
C LYS A 81 -9.52 -14.38 -8.17
N TYR A 82 -8.54 -14.91 -7.43
CA TYR A 82 -7.97 -16.23 -7.67
C TYR A 82 -8.86 -17.34 -7.10
N LEU A 83 -9.42 -17.16 -5.90
CA LEU A 83 -10.36 -18.11 -5.28
C LEU A 83 -11.66 -18.26 -6.08
N PHE A 84 -12.19 -17.16 -6.64
CA PHE A 84 -13.37 -17.20 -7.50
C PHE A 84 -13.09 -17.92 -8.81
N GLY A 85 -11.94 -17.63 -9.46
CA GLY A 85 -11.51 -18.31 -10.68
C GLY A 85 -11.31 -19.82 -10.49
N LEU A 86 -10.68 -20.22 -9.37
CA LEU A 86 -10.43 -21.63 -9.06
C LEU A 86 -11.74 -22.39 -8.75
N ASN A 87 -12.64 -21.80 -7.96
CA ASN A 87 -13.94 -22.42 -7.66
C ASN A 87 -14.81 -22.54 -8.92
N PHE A 88 -14.82 -21.53 -9.78
CA PHE A 88 -15.58 -21.57 -11.03
C PHE A 88 -15.09 -22.68 -11.96
N LEU A 89 -13.77 -22.85 -12.09
CA LEU A 89 -13.15 -23.93 -12.86
C LEU A 89 -13.46 -25.32 -12.28
N LEU A 90 -13.37 -25.49 -10.95
CA LEU A 90 -13.73 -26.73 -10.26
C LEU A 90 -15.20 -27.10 -10.46
N THR A 91 -16.09 -26.11 -10.51
CA THR A 91 -17.53 -26.34 -10.71
C THR A 91 -17.84 -26.77 -12.14
N ILE A 92 -17.16 -26.20 -13.14
CA ILE A 92 -17.32 -26.59 -14.54
C ILE A 92 -16.73 -27.99 -14.78
N VAL A 93 -15.51 -28.26 -14.32
CA VAL A 93 -14.85 -29.56 -14.50
C VAL A 93 -15.59 -30.66 -13.73
N GLY A 94 -15.99 -30.39 -12.48
CA GLY A 94 -16.79 -31.31 -11.66
C GLY A 94 -18.21 -31.52 -12.19
N GLY A 95 -18.83 -30.51 -12.80
CA GLY A 95 -20.14 -30.60 -13.42
C GLY A 95 -20.17 -31.47 -14.68
N ILE A 96 -19.09 -31.44 -15.48
CA ILE A 96 -18.95 -32.29 -16.67
C ILE A 96 -18.68 -33.75 -16.26
N GLY A 97 -17.92 -34.00 -15.20
CA GLY A 97 -17.67 -35.36 -14.67
C GLY A 97 -18.81 -35.94 -13.82
N GLY A 98 -19.67 -35.09 -13.27
CA GLY A 98 -20.72 -35.44 -12.29
C GLY A 98 -22.11 -35.69 -12.87
N ALA A 99 -22.26 -35.86 -14.18
CA ALA A 99 -23.55 -36.06 -14.86
C ALA A 99 -24.29 -37.37 -14.48
N MET A 100 -23.81 -38.12 -13.47
CA MET A 100 -24.41 -39.38 -13.00
C MET A 100 -24.84 -39.38 -11.51
N GLY A 101 -24.82 -38.26 -10.77
CA GLY A 101 -25.30 -38.25 -9.38
C GLY A 101 -25.47 -36.88 -8.69
N PHE A 102 -25.98 -36.90 -7.46
CA PHE A 102 -26.30 -35.72 -6.61
C PHE A 102 -25.11 -34.83 -6.20
N TYR A 103 -23.89 -35.12 -6.67
CA TYR A 103 -22.66 -34.41 -6.30
C TYR A 103 -22.57 -32.98 -6.86
N PHE A 104 -23.48 -32.58 -7.75
CA PHE A 104 -23.53 -31.22 -8.32
C PHE A 104 -23.92 -30.12 -7.30
N LEU A 105 -24.61 -30.47 -6.20
CA LEU A 105 -25.05 -29.48 -5.21
C LEU A 105 -23.95 -29.08 -4.22
N LEU A 106 -22.98 -29.96 -3.94
CA LEU A 106 -21.86 -29.68 -3.03
C LEU A 106 -21.01 -28.46 -3.43
N PRO A 107 -20.60 -28.28 -4.69
CA PRO A 107 -19.84 -27.09 -5.08
C PRO A 107 -20.68 -25.81 -4.97
N ILE A 108 -21.99 -25.87 -5.21
CA ILE A 108 -22.89 -24.72 -5.06
C ILE A 108 -22.99 -24.30 -3.59
N ILE A 109 -23.14 -25.26 -2.68
CA ILE A 109 -23.21 -24.98 -1.23
C ILE A 109 -21.88 -24.38 -0.74
N ALA A 110 -20.74 -24.95 -1.14
CA ALA A 110 -19.42 -24.41 -0.80
C ALA A 110 -19.23 -22.98 -1.32
N PHE A 111 -19.76 -22.68 -2.51
CA PHE A 111 -19.71 -21.35 -3.10
C PHE A 111 -20.55 -20.32 -2.33
N VAL A 112 -21.75 -20.69 -1.90
CA VAL A 112 -22.61 -19.81 -1.08
C VAL A 112 -21.96 -19.50 0.26
N ILE A 113 -21.38 -20.50 0.93
CA ILE A 113 -20.65 -20.32 2.21
C ILE A 113 -19.43 -19.41 2.02
N LEU A 114 -18.69 -19.57 0.92
CA LEU A 114 -17.56 -18.73 0.58
C LEU A 114 -18.00 -17.26 0.39
N ILE A 115 -19.11 -17.02 -0.34
CA ILE A 115 -19.64 -15.68 -0.58
C ILE A 115 -20.07 -15.01 0.74
N THR A 116 -20.80 -15.72 1.60
CA THR A 116 -21.26 -15.13 2.87
C THR A 116 -20.10 -14.80 3.81
N TYR A 117 -19.08 -15.67 3.88
CA TYR A 117 -17.84 -15.39 4.62
C TYR A 117 -17.10 -14.16 4.08
N LEU A 118 -17.06 -13.99 2.76
CA LEU A 118 -16.37 -12.86 2.11
C LEU A 118 -17.14 -11.54 2.27
N ILE A 119 -18.46 -11.56 2.23
CA ILE A 119 -19.29 -10.39 2.55
C ILE A 119 -19.00 -9.95 3.98
N TRP A 120 -18.98 -10.89 4.94
CA TRP A 120 -18.70 -10.59 6.35
C TRP A 120 -17.30 -10.00 6.55
N GLY A 121 -16.27 -10.58 5.93
CA GLY A 121 -14.91 -10.06 5.96
C GLY A 121 -14.73 -8.69 5.27
N SER A 122 -15.52 -8.40 4.23
CA SER A 122 -15.54 -7.09 3.56
C SER A 122 -16.12 -6.00 4.47
N GLN A 123 -17.24 -6.29 5.14
CA GLN A 123 -17.88 -5.35 6.08
C GLN A 123 -16.94 -5.00 7.25
N ALA A 124 -16.19 -5.98 7.78
CA ALA A 124 -15.19 -5.74 8.83
C ALA A 124 -14.06 -4.77 8.39
N LYS A 125 -13.67 -4.79 7.11
CA LYS A 125 -12.67 -3.85 6.57
C LYS A 125 -13.23 -2.44 6.36
N GLN A 126 -14.50 -2.32 5.98
CA GLN A 126 -15.15 -1.01 5.85
C GLN A 126 -15.26 -0.32 7.22
N PHE A 127 -15.68 -1.04 8.26
CA PHE A 127 -15.75 -0.53 9.63
C PHE A 127 -14.39 -0.03 10.17
N LYS A 128 -13.29 -0.73 9.85
CA LYS A 128 -11.93 -0.30 10.25
C LYS A 128 -11.44 0.95 9.49
N THR A 129 -11.99 1.22 8.31
CA THR A 129 -11.65 2.41 7.51
C THR A 129 -12.40 3.63 8.03
N GLU A 130 -13.69 3.49 8.34
CA GLU A 130 -14.50 4.57 8.92
C GLU A 130 -13.94 5.07 10.26
N ASN A 131 -13.55 4.14 11.15
CA ASN A 131 -12.92 4.52 12.41
C ASN A 131 -11.59 5.28 12.22
N ARG A 132 -10.80 4.96 11.18
CA ARG A 132 -9.57 5.70 10.86
C ARG A 132 -9.83 7.12 10.37
N ILE A 133 -10.94 7.35 9.67
CA ILE A 133 -11.35 8.68 9.22
C ILE A 133 -11.75 9.54 10.43
N ASN A 134 -12.41 8.94 11.44
CA ASN A 134 -12.82 9.65 12.65
C ASN A 134 -11.65 10.03 13.57
N PHE A 135 -10.57 9.23 13.62
CA PHE A 135 -9.34 9.59 14.36
C PHE A 135 -8.54 10.74 13.71
N ALA A 136 -8.75 11.03 12.42
CA ALA A 136 -8.02 12.05 11.67
C ALA A 136 -8.71 13.44 11.68
N ARG A 137 -9.89 13.54 12.30
CA ARG A 137 -10.62 14.79 12.46
C ARG A 137 -10.12 15.54 13.69
#